data_AF-A0A497S5V1-F1
#
_entry.id   AF-A0A497S5V1-F1
#
_cell.length_a   1.000
_cell.length_b   1.000
_cell.length_c   1.000
_cell.angle_alpha   90.00
_cell.angle_beta   90.00
_cell.angle_gamma   90.00
#
_symmetry.space_group_name_H-M   'P 1'
#
loop_
_entity.id
_entity.type
_entity.pdbx_description
1 polymer ?
#
loop_
_entity_poly.entity_id
_entity_poly.type
_entity_poly.pdbx_seq_one_letter_code
_entity_poly.pdbx_strand_id
1 'polypeptide(L)' 'MVNEKERVGIRLDVIADIIRYLDEDEDLQRIFGRPVSKSLVIVADNNDLRIEEGGKRKLNEEESKKFLEVLNRAIKKYTL' A
#
# COMPACT_ATOMS: atom_id res chain seq x y z
N MET A 1 -7.64 -19.02 19.67
CA MET A 1 -7.54 -19.34 18.22
C MET A 1 -7.29 -18.03 17.52
N VAL A 2 -6.09 -17.82 16.99
CA VAL A 2 -5.79 -16.65 16.17
C VAL A 2 -6.68 -16.77 14.94
N ASN A 3 -7.54 -15.78 14.70
CA ASN A 3 -8.27 -15.70 13.45
C ASN A 3 -7.20 -15.59 12.36
N GLU A 4 -6.97 -16.65 11.59
CA GLU A 4 -6.06 -16.62 10.44
C GLU A 4 -6.65 -15.62 9.46
N LYS A 5 -6.32 -14.33 9.63
CA LYS A 5 -6.55 -13.29 8.64
C LYS A 5 -6.06 -13.87 7.33
N GLU A 6 -6.93 -13.91 6.32
CA GLU A 6 -6.61 -14.39 4.97
C GLU A 6 -5.21 -13.90 4.56
N ARG A 7 -4.24 -14.82 4.56
CA ARG A 7 -2.87 -14.49 4.19
C ARG A 7 -2.83 -14.34 2.68
N VAL A 8 -2.62 -13.12 2.21
CA VAL A 8 -2.42 -12.84 0.78
C VAL A 8 -0.93 -12.94 0.48
N GLY A 9 -0.53 -13.98 -0.24
CA GLY A 9 0.82 -14.11 -0.79
C GLY A 9 0.95 -13.27 -2.06
N ILE A 10 1.89 -12.32 -2.09
CA ILE A 10 2.18 -11.51 -3.28
C ILE A 10 3.56 -11.88 -3.79
N ARG A 11 3.66 -12.23 -5.08
CA ARG A 11 4.97 -12.49 -5.70
C ARG A 11 5.78 -11.20 -5.80
N LEU A 12 7.11 -11.31 -5.69
CA LEU A 12 7.99 -10.13 -5.71
C LEU A 12 7.96 -9.37 -7.05
N ASP A 13 7.75 -10.06 -8.17
CA ASP A 13 7.55 -9.42 -9.48
C ASP A 13 6.25 -8.60 -9.50
N VAL A 14 5.18 -9.12 -8.90
CA VAL A 14 3.87 -8.47 -8.81
C VAL A 14 3.90 -7.22 -7.92
N ILE A 15 4.76 -7.19 -6.88
CA ILE A 15 4.95 -6.00 -6.05
C ILE A 15 5.39 -4.79 -6.87
N ALA A 16 6.19 -4.97 -7.93
CA ALA A 16 6.61 -3.87 -8.78
C ALA A 16 5.43 -3.24 -9.53
N ASP A 17 4.46 -4.05 -9.98
CA ASP A 17 3.25 -3.57 -10.65
C ASP A 17 2.29 -2.89 -9.67
N ILE A 18 2.20 -3.39 -8.43
CA ILE A 18 1.46 -2.71 -7.35
C ILE A 18 2.08 -1.35 -7.07
N ILE A 19 3.40 -1.27 -6.89
CA ILE A 19 4.09 0.01 -6.63
C ILE A 19 3.85 1.00 -7.78
N ARG A 20 3.99 0.57 -9.03
CA ARG A 20 3.71 1.43 -10.20
C ARG A 20 2.27 1.94 -10.19
N TYR A 21 1.32 1.05 -9.91
CA TYR A 21 -0.09 1.43 -9.81
C TYR A 21 -0.36 2.47 -8.73
N LEU A 22 0.26 2.33 -7.55
CA LEU A 22 0.15 3.32 -6.47
C LEU A 22 0.80 4.66 -6.86
N ASP A 23 1.90 4.61 -7.62
CA ASP A 23 2.63 5.80 -8.08
C ASP A 23 1.86 6.62 -9.11
N GLU A 24 1.04 5.97 -9.92
CA GLU A 24 0.22 6.57 -10.99
C GLU A 24 -1.17 7.04 -10.51
N ASP A 25 -1.64 6.61 -9.34
CA ASP A 25 -2.97 6.98 -8.84
C ASP A 25 -3.05 8.47 -8.45
N GLU A 26 -3.96 9.21 -9.09
CA GLU A 26 -4.08 10.66 -8.89
C GLU A 26 -4.44 11.06 -7.46
N ASP A 27 -5.26 10.26 -6.77
CA ASP A 27 -5.67 10.56 -5.41
C ASP A 27 -4.50 10.33 -4.45
N LEU A 28 -3.74 9.26 -4.62
CA LEU A 28 -2.52 9.04 -3.84
C LEU A 28 -1.46 10.11 -4.12
N GLN A 29 -1.32 10.56 -5.37
CA GLN A 29 -0.40 11.65 -5.70
C GLN A 29 -0.79 12.98 -5.01
N ARG A 30 -2.09 13.24 -4.81
CA ARG A 30 -2.55 14.41 -4.04
C ARG A 30 -2.21 14.28 -2.55
N ILE A 31 -2.30 13.07 -2.00
CA ILE A 31 -2.04 12.79 -0.58
C ILE A 31 -0.54 12.81 -0.28
N PHE A 32 0.24 12.07 -1.08
CA PHE A 32 1.64 11.71 -0.82
C PHE A 32 2.66 12.46 -1.66
N GLY A 33 2.21 13.24 -2.66
CA GLY A 33 3.08 13.90 -3.63
C GLY A 33 3.46 13.01 -4.82
N ARG A 34 4.27 13.57 -5.72
CA ARG A 34 4.74 12.92 -6.95
C ARG A 34 6.26 12.76 -6.93
N PRO A 35 6.82 11.55 -7.04
CA PRO A 35 6.16 10.24 -7.03
C PRO A 35 5.69 9.80 -5.63
N VAL A 36 4.61 9.03 -5.54
CA VAL A 36 4.05 8.48 -4.29
C VAL A 36 5.04 7.53 -3.60
N SER A 37 5.78 6.77 -4.40
CA SER A 37 6.81 5.82 -3.95
C SER A 37 7.90 6.43 -3.07
N LYS A 38 8.13 7.75 -3.09
CA LYS A 38 9.05 8.45 -2.17
C LYS A 38 8.50 8.69 -0.76
N SER A 39 7.22 8.39 -0.57
CA SER A 39 6.46 8.63 0.66
C SER A 39 5.94 7.33 1.29
N LEU A 40 6.04 6.19 0.59
CA LEU A 40 5.65 4.89 1.10
C LEU A 40 6.87 4.01 1.39
N VAL A 41 6.75 3.10 2.35
CA VAL A 41 7.77 2.14 2.74
C VAL A 41 7.18 0.74 2.87
N ILE A 42 8.00 -0.28 2.60
CA ILE A 42 7.67 -1.67 2.95
C ILE A 42 8.35 -1.97 4.28
N VAL A 43 7.54 -2.26 5.30
CA VAL A 43 8.00 -2.62 6.64
C VAL A 43 7.93 -4.13 6.80
N ALA A 44 9.01 -4.73 7.28
CA ALA A 44 9.06 -6.12 7.70
C ALA A 44 9.15 -6.18 9.23
N ASP A 45 8.12 -6.69 9.90
CA ASP A 45 8.05 -6.75 11.36
C ASP A 45 7.23 -7.97 11.80
N ASN A 46 7.73 -8.74 12.77
CA ASN A 46 7.06 -9.93 13.32
C ASN A 46 6.53 -10.96 12.29
N ASN A 47 7.29 -11.19 11.21
CA ASN A 47 6.91 -12.02 10.05
C ASN A 47 5.76 -11.46 9.18
N ASP A 48 5.38 -10.20 9.39
CA ASP A 48 4.44 -9.47 8.55
C ASP A 48 5.18 -8.50 7.61
N LEU A 49 4.68 -8.40 6.38
CA LEU A 49 5.07 -7.36 5.42
C LEU A 49 3.92 -6.36 5.29
N ARG A 50 4.21 -5.07 5.45
CA ARG A 50 3.24 -3.97 5.42
C ARG A 50 3.70 -2.86 4.49
N ILE A 51 2.77 -2.24 3.77
CA ILE A 51 3.03 -1.00 3.03
C ILE A 51 2.45 0.14 3.86
N GLU A 52 3.30 1.10 4.23
CA GLU A 52 2.94 2.18 5.16
C GLU A 52 3.48 3.54 4.67
N GLU A 53 3.01 4.64 5.25
CA GLU A 53 3.61 5.97 5.05
C GLU A 53 4.98 6.02 5.76
N GLY A 54 5.98 6.58 5.09
CA GLY A 54 7.39 6.58 5.51
C GLY A 54 7.76 7.53 6.66
N GLY A 55 6.79 8.02 7.42
CA GLY A 55 6.97 8.83 8.63
C GLY A 55 7.20 10.32 8.39
N LYS A 56 6.96 10.85 7.19
CA LYS A 56 7.10 12.29 6.91
C LYS A 56 5.85 13.08 7.28
N ARG A 57 4.68 12.43 7.31
CA ARG A 57 3.40 13.10 7.61
C ARG A 57 2.37 12.14 8.19
N LYS A 58 1.65 12.57 9.23
CA LYS A 58 0.45 11.84 9.68
C LYS A 58 -0.70 12.05 8.67
N LEU A 59 -1.27 10.95 8.20
CA LEU A 59 -2.51 10.98 7.40
C LEU A 59 -3.70 11.27 8.30
N ASN A 60 -4.66 12.03 7.80
CA ASN A 60 -5.97 12.14 8.43
C ASN A 60 -6.85 10.91 8.11
N GLU A 61 -8.06 10.85 8.68
CA GLU A 61 -8.96 9.70 8.52
C GLU A 61 -9.40 9.49 7.06
N GLU A 62 -9.71 10.57 6.34
CA GLU A 62 -10.13 10.53 4.94
C GLU A 62 -8.99 10.04 4.03
N GLU A 63 -7.79 10.58 4.24
CA GLU A 63 -6.58 10.19 3.51
C GLU A 63 -6.21 8.72 3.77
N SER A 64 -6.35 8.28 5.03
CA SER A 64 -6.09 6.88 5.42
C SER A 64 -7.08 5.93 4.75
N LYS A 65 -8.38 6.28 4.76
CA LYS A 65 -9.42 5.51 4.08
C LYS A 65 -9.14 5.41 2.59
N LYS A 66 -8.79 6.54 1.97
CA LYS A 66 -8.49 6.59 0.54
C LYS A 66 -7.26 5.76 0.19
N PHE A 67 -6.20 5.85 0.99
CA PHE A 67 -5.00 5.03 0.81
C PHE A 67 -5.32 3.53 0.86
N LEU A 68 -6.07 3.09 1.87
CA LEU A 68 -6.47 1.68 2.01
C LEU A 68 -7.37 1.20 0.86
N GLU A 69 -8.28 2.04 0.37
CA GLU A 69 -9.13 1.73 -0.78
C GLU A 69 -8.31 1.50 -2.05
N VAL A 70 -7.37 2.39 -2.36
CA VAL A 70 -6.50 2.28 -3.54
C VAL A 70 -5.57 1.08 -3.41
N LEU A 71 -4.98 0.86 -2.24
CA LEU A 71 -4.11 -0.29 -1.97
C LEU A 71 -4.85 -1.61 -2.15
N ASN A 72 -6.06 -1.75 -1.59
CA ASN A 72 -6.87 -2.94 -1.75
C ASN A 72 -7.24 -3.21 -3.22
N ARG A 73 -7.56 -2.14 -3.97
CA ARG A 73 -7.85 -2.24 -5.41
C ARG A 73 -6.62 -2.70 -6.20
N ALA A 74 -5.43 -2.19 -5.87
CA ALA A 74 -4.18 -2.61 -6.48
C ALA A 74 -3.89 -4.10 -6.22
N ILE A 75 -4.00 -4.54 -4.96
CA ILE A 75 -3.79 -5.94 -4.57
C ILE A 75 -4.75 -6.84 -5.35
N LYS A 76 -6.06 -6.58 -5.28
CA LYS A 76 -7.07 -7.37 -6.01
C LYS A 76 -6.82 -7.44 -7.52
N LYS A 77 -6.34 -6.36 -8.13
CA LYS A 77 -6.08 -6.31 -9.57
C LYS A 77 -4.93 -7.23 -10.01
N TYR A 78 -3.91 -7.41 -9.16
CA TYR A 78 -2.69 -8.10 -9.55
C TYR A 78 -2.48 -9.46 -8.86
N THR A 79 -3.33 -9.83 -7.89
CA THR A 79 -3.22 -11.11 -7.17
C THR A 79 -4.42 -12.05 -7.35
N LEU A 80 -5.51 -11.59 -7.97
CA LEU A 80 -6.70 -12.39 -8.31
C LEU A 80 -6.88 -12.43 -9.84
#